data_AF-A0A662IMV8-F1
#
_entry.id   AF-A0A662IMV8-F1
#
_cell.length_a   1.000
_cell.length_b   1.000
_cell.length_c   1.000
_cell.angle_alpha   90.00
_cell.angle_beta   90.00
_cell.angle_gamma   90.00
#
_symmetry.space_group_name_H-M   'P 1'
#
loop_
_entity.id
_entity.type
_entity.pdbx_description
1 polymer ?
#
loop_
_entity_poly.entity_id
_entity_poly.type
_entity_poly.pdbx_seq_one_letter_code
_entity_poly.pdbx_strand_id
1 'polypeptide(L)'
;MLAPSFFMMWNDKIREHYGVSADGDDYYEFLKKMRDEVREAVERYSEERGITDYSKAREELERSVGKPLLKVMDEYNYLAFTRRVKF
;
A
#
# COMPACT_ATOMS: atom_id res chain seq x y z
N MET A 1 -9.04 17.55 -10.61
CA MET A 1 -9.58 16.34 -9.96
C MET A 1 -8.40 15.47 -9.55
N LEU A 2 -8.27 15.15 -8.26
CA LEU A 2 -7.26 14.18 -7.79
C LEU A 2 -7.74 12.78 -8.19
N ALA A 3 -6.90 12.01 -8.87
CA ALA A 3 -7.23 10.64 -9.29
C ALA A 3 -6.97 9.69 -8.11
N PRO A 4 -8.00 9.21 -7.38
CA PRO A 4 -7.81 8.50 -6.09
C PRO A 4 -7.04 7.19 -6.23
N SER A 5 -6.98 6.64 -7.44
CA SER A 5 -6.14 5.48 -7.79
C SER A 5 -4.63 5.75 -7.67
N PHE A 6 -4.21 7.01 -7.62
CA PHE A 6 -2.81 7.43 -7.55
C PHE A 6 -2.45 8.12 -6.23
N PHE A 7 -3.43 8.48 -5.40
CA PHE A 7 -3.20 9.19 -4.14
C PHE A 7 -3.68 8.33 -2.97
N MET A 8 -2.73 7.89 -2.15
CA MET A 8 -3.05 7.22 -0.88
C MET A 8 -3.36 8.28 0.17
N MET A 9 -4.48 8.11 0.88
CA MET A 9 -4.79 9.02 1.98
C MET A 9 -3.87 8.72 3.16
N TRP A 10 -3.39 9.79 3.78
CA TRP A 10 -2.71 9.72 5.05
C TRP A 10 -3.36 10.73 6.00
N ASN A 11 -3.61 10.31 7.24
CA ASN A 11 -4.04 11.23 8.30
C ASN A 11 -2.93 11.32 9.34
N ASP A 12 -3.10 12.17 10.34
CA ASP A 12 -2.06 12.41 11.35
C ASP A 12 -1.59 11.11 12.02
N LYS A 13 -2.50 10.16 12.30
CA LYS A 13 -2.12 8.88 12.90
C LYS A 13 -1.28 8.01 11.98
N ILE A 14 -1.61 7.96 10.69
CA ILE A 14 -0.82 7.22 9.69
C ILE A 14 0.55 7.90 9.53
N ARG A 15 0.59 9.23 9.45
CA ARG A 15 1.81 10.02 9.32
C ARG A 15 2.76 9.84 10.51
N GLU A 16 2.22 9.95 11.72
CA GLU A 16 2.95 9.69 12.96
C GLU A 16 3.56 8.28 12.98
N HIS A 17 2.80 7.27 12.52
CA HIS A 17 3.30 5.89 12.46
C HIS A 17 4.49 5.75 11.50
N TYR A 18 4.42 6.35 10.33
CA TYR A 18 5.50 6.30 9.33
C TYR A 18 6.63 7.33 9.59
N GLY A 19 6.51 8.16 10.63
CA GLY A 19 7.53 9.15 11.01
C GLY A 19 7.69 10.28 10.00
N VAL A 20 6.59 10.69 9.35
CA VAL A 20 6.56 11.67 8.26
C VAL A 20 5.73 12.89 8.65
N SER A 21 6.16 14.10 8.26
CA SER A 21 5.48 15.35 8.56
C SER A 21 4.26 15.59 7.65
N ALA A 22 3.69 16.80 7.70
CA ALA A 22 2.51 17.18 6.88
C ALA A 22 2.88 17.77 5.53
N ASP A 23 4.18 17.99 5.28
CA ASP A 23 4.63 18.65 4.07
C ASP A 23 4.60 17.73 2.84
N GLY A 24 4.78 18.35 1.67
CA GLY A 24 4.71 17.64 0.40
C GLY A 24 5.88 16.70 0.15
N ASP A 25 7.06 17.00 0.70
CA ASP A 25 8.26 16.19 0.52
C ASP A 25 8.14 14.88 1.31
N ASP A 26 7.67 14.97 2.55
CA ASP A 26 7.38 13.82 3.39
C ASP A 26 6.20 13.00 2.86
N TYR A 27 5.22 13.63 2.19
CA TYR A 27 4.18 12.89 1.49
C TYR A 27 4.76 12.07 0.34
N TYR A 28 5.70 12.64 -0.41
CA TYR A 28 6.38 11.91 -1.48
C TYR A 28 7.21 10.74 -0.95
N GLU A 29 7.92 10.92 0.17
CA GLU A 29 8.65 9.83 0.83
C GLU A 29 7.70 8.74 1.36
N PHE A 30 6.53 9.12 1.88
CA PHE A 30 5.47 8.15 2.21
C PHE A 30 5.02 7.37 0.98
N LEU A 31 4.74 8.03 -0.15
CA LEU A 31 4.34 7.33 -1.39
C LEU A 31 5.43 6.36 -1.89
N LYS A 32 6.71 6.72 -1.77
CA LYS A 32 7.83 5.82 -2.10
C LYS A 32 7.85 4.59 -1.20
N LYS A 33 7.66 4.75 0.10
CA LYS A 33 7.54 3.62 1.05
C LYS A 33 6.38 2.71 0.66
N MET A 34 5.21 3.27 0.37
CA MET A 34 4.02 2.49 -0.01
C MET A 34 4.21 1.72 -1.32
N ARG A 35 4.90 2.32 -2.30
CA ARG A 35 5.29 1.63 -3.53
C ARG A 35 6.17 0.41 -3.22
N ASP A 36 7.16 0.58 -2.37
CA ASP A 36 8.12 -0.47 -2.03
C ASP A 36 7.45 -1.60 -1.25
N GLU A 37 6.56 -1.31 -0.31
CA GLU A 37 5.72 -2.30 0.40
C GLU A 37 4.83 -3.12 -0.55
N VAL A 38 4.16 -2.45 -1.50
CA VAL A 38 3.36 -3.14 -2.52
C VAL A 38 4.24 -4.01 -3.41
N ARG A 39 5.45 -3.55 -3.77
CA ARG A 39 6.40 -4.32 -4.56
C ARG A 39 6.84 -5.58 -3.82
N GLU A 40 7.24 -5.45 -2.55
CA GLU A 40 7.64 -6.59 -1.72
C GLU A 40 6.50 -7.60 -1.55
N ALA A 41 5.25 -7.14 -1.39
CA ALA A 41 4.10 -8.03 -1.29
C ALA A 41 3.89 -8.85 -2.58
N VAL A 42 4.04 -8.22 -3.75
CA VAL A 42 3.95 -8.92 -5.04
C VAL A 42 5.13 -9.86 -5.22
N GLU A 43 6.35 -9.45 -4.89
CA GLU A 43 7.56 -10.29 -4.98
C GLU A 43 7.44 -11.55 -4.12
N ARG A 44 7.05 -11.41 -2.85
CA ARG A 44 6.81 -12.56 -1.95
C ARG A 44 5.73 -13.49 -2.50
N TYR A 45 4.60 -12.94 -2.97
CA TYR A 45 3.55 -13.75 -3.60
C TYR A 45 4.05 -14.48 -4.85
N SER A 46 4.89 -13.82 -5.65
CA SER A 46 5.52 -14.38 -6.85
C SER A 46 6.41 -15.58 -6.49
N GLU A 47 7.26 -15.43 -5.47
CA GLU A 47 8.16 -16.46 -4.98
C GLU A 47 7.39 -17.66 -4.41
N GLU A 48 6.40 -17.43 -3.55
CA GLU A 48 5.57 -18.47 -2.93
C GLU A 48 4.79 -19.30 -3.96
N ARG A 49 4.45 -18.71 -5.12
CA ARG A 49 3.67 -19.35 -6.19
C ARG A 49 4.52 -19.79 -7.38
N GLY A 50 5.83 -19.53 -7.37
CA GLY A 50 6.71 -19.82 -8.50
C GLY A 50 6.34 -19.07 -9.79
N ILE A 51 5.75 -17.88 -9.66
CA ILE A 51 5.40 -17.02 -10.80
C ILE A 51 6.64 -16.16 -11.11
N THR A 52 7.09 -16.14 -12.36
CA THR A 52 8.26 -15.33 -12.77
C THR A 52 7.86 -13.97 -13.36
N ASP A 53 6.63 -13.86 -13.85
CA ASP A 53 6.08 -12.61 -14.39
C ASP A 53 5.45 -11.77 -13.28
N TYR A 54 6.08 -10.64 -12.95
CA TYR A 54 5.62 -9.72 -11.92
C TYR A 54 4.21 -9.17 -12.19
N SER A 55 3.89 -8.86 -13.45
CA SER A 55 2.57 -8.30 -13.81
C SER A 55 1.47 -9.34 -13.59
N LYS A 56 1.75 -10.60 -13.95
CA LYS A 56 0.86 -11.72 -13.67
C LYS A 56 0.70 -11.97 -12.17
N ALA A 57 1.81 -11.99 -11.42
CA ALA A 57 1.78 -12.15 -9.96
C ALA A 57 0.93 -11.05 -9.29
N ARG A 58 1.11 -9.80 -9.73
CA ARG A 58 0.32 -8.66 -9.28
C ARG A 58 -1.17 -8.84 -9.57
N GLU A 59 -1.52 -9.20 -10.82
CA GLU A 59 -2.91 -9.36 -11.23
C GLU A 59 -3.60 -10.51 -10.47
N GLU A 60 -2.89 -11.62 -10.23
CA GLU A 60 -3.38 -12.73 -9.41
C GLU A 60 -3.57 -12.32 -7.94
N LEU A 61 -2.62 -11.58 -7.36
CA LEU A 61 -2.74 -11.09 -6.00
C LEU A 61 -3.94 -10.12 -5.87
N GLU A 62 -4.10 -9.17 -6.80
CA GLU A 62 -5.26 -8.27 -6.86
C GLU A 62 -6.59 -9.03 -6.98
N ARG A 63 -6.62 -10.09 -7.79
CA ARG A 63 -7.78 -11.00 -7.87
C ARG A 63 -8.04 -11.71 -6.55
N SER A 64 -7.01 -12.18 -5.85
CA SER A 64 -7.16 -12.92 -4.59
C SER A 64 -7.75 -12.07 -3.47
N VAL A 65 -7.44 -10.77 -3.43
CA VAL A 65 -7.94 -9.81 -2.44
C VAL A 65 -9.18 -9.04 -2.91
N GLY A 66 -9.58 -9.22 -4.17
CA GLY A 66 -10.79 -8.64 -4.77
C GLY A 66 -10.73 -7.12 -5.02
N LYS A 67 -9.55 -6.50 -4.97
CA LYS A 67 -9.37 -5.05 -5.15
C LYS A 67 -7.94 -4.67 -5.56
N PRO A 68 -7.71 -3.47 -6.13
CA PRO A 68 -6.36 -3.00 -6.43
C PRO A 68 -5.47 -2.94 -5.18
N LEU A 69 -4.18 -3.30 -5.28
CA LEU A 69 -3.29 -3.36 -4.10
C LEU A 69 -3.15 -2.04 -3.36
N LEU A 70 -3.15 -0.92 -4.08
CA LEU A 70 -3.11 0.40 -3.47
C LEU A 70 -4.33 0.64 -2.57
N LYS A 71 -5.50 0.11 -2.94
CA LYS A 71 -6.70 0.22 -2.10
C LYS A 71 -6.63 -0.69 -0.88
N VAL A 72 -6.06 -1.89 -1.02
CA VAL A 72 -5.77 -2.77 0.14
C VAL A 72 -4.87 -2.05 1.13
N MET A 73 -3.79 -1.44 0.65
CA MET A 73 -2.82 -0.73 1.49
C MET A 73 -3.45 0.50 2.19
N ASP A 74 -4.24 1.29 1.46
CA ASP A 74 -5.01 2.42 2.02
C ASP A 74 -5.94 1.97 3.16
N GLU A 75 -6.71 0.90 2.95
CA GLU A 75 -7.61 0.35 3.96
C GLU A 75 -6.86 -0.25 5.15
N TYR A 76 -5.74 -0.95 4.91
CA TYR A 76 -4.88 -1.49 5.96
C TYR A 76 -4.35 -0.36 6.84
N ASN A 77 -3.78 0.70 6.25
CA ASN A 77 -3.25 1.84 6.99
C ASN A 77 -4.33 2.52 7.83
N TYR A 78 -5.54 2.68 7.28
CA TYR A 78 -6.66 3.22 8.03
C TYR A 78 -7.07 2.31 9.20
N LEU A 79 -7.23 1.01 8.97
CA LEU A 79 -7.64 0.07 10.01
C LEU A 79 -6.60 -0.10 11.10
N ALA A 80 -5.33 -0.25 10.74
CA ALA A 80 -4.21 -0.48 11.66
C ALA A 80 -3.90 0.76 12.50
N PHE A 81 -3.81 1.94 11.88
CA PHE A 81 -3.28 3.12 12.57
C PHE A 81 -4.35 4.11 12.99
N THR A 82 -5.44 4.20 12.22
CA THR A 82 -6.55 5.12 12.55
C THR A 82 -7.56 4.49 13.49
N ARG A 83 -8.06 3.29 13.13
CA ARG A 83 -9.05 2.54 13.90
C ARG A 83 -8.43 1.58 14.93
N ARG A 84 -7.12 1.30 14.84
CA ARG A 84 -6.37 0.42 15.76
C ARG A 84 -6.97 -0.99 15.87
N VAL A 85 -7.40 -1.54 14.73
CA VAL A 85 -7.83 -2.94 14.62
C VAL A 85 -6.60 -3.84 14.71
N LYS A 86 -6.68 -4.94 15.46
CA LYS A 86 -5.64 -5.98 15.50
C LYS A 86 -5.97 -7.03 14.45
N PHE A 87 -4.98 -7.40 13.65
CA PHE A 87 -5.04 -8.42 12.61
C PHE A 87 -4.36 -9.71 13.08
#